data_AF-A0A1A3PWQ1-F1
#
_entry.id   AF-A0A1A3PWQ1-F1
#
_cell.length_a   1.000
_cell.length_b   1.000
_cell.length_c   1.000
_cell.angle_alpha   90.00
_cell.angle_beta   90.00
_cell.angle_gamma   90.00
#
_symmetry.space_group_name_H-M   'P 1'
#
loop_
_entity.id
_entity.type
_entity.pdbx_description
1 polymer ?
#
loop_
_entity_poly.entity_id
_entity_poly.type
_entity_poly.pdbx_seq_one_letter_code
_entity_poly.pdbx_strand_id
1 'polypeptide(L)'
;MAINKARVAAQLDDDGFEQLVLANISPRNRDAHVWAALLTPNSIARTHATLVAAVQRNASAMAARRQDPGSDNPTYRQWRHRAQNFARIAQAALSEINAERRTLEAAADKSSARRYREQLRHLASEIACHQQRSDIAGINPEDHDHQLWNVLDTISIPHGPESTPTTLRDLLDDTERRQETSA
;
A
#
# COMPACT_ATOMS: atom_id res chain seq x y z
N MET A 1 20.17 -14.16 0.02
CA MET A 1 19.66 -15.14 1.02
C MET A 1 18.27 -14.78 1.59
N ALA A 2 17.87 -13.50 1.65
CA ALA A 2 16.54 -13.07 2.11
C ALA A 2 15.36 -13.56 1.24
N ILE A 3 15.57 -13.70 -0.08
CA ILE A 3 14.55 -14.16 -1.04
C ILE A 3 14.06 -15.59 -0.74
N ASN A 4 14.91 -16.46 -0.20
CA ASN A 4 14.51 -17.83 0.16
C ASN A 4 13.63 -17.89 1.42
N LYS A 5 13.89 -17.04 2.44
CA LYS A 5 13.10 -17.06 3.68
C LYS A 5 11.70 -16.47 3.50
N ALA A 6 11.54 -15.43 2.67
CA ALA A 6 10.23 -14.85 2.34
C ALA A 6 9.33 -15.82 1.56
N ARG A 7 9.93 -16.60 0.65
CA ARG A 7 9.20 -17.65 -0.09
C ARG A 7 8.77 -18.81 0.82
N VAL A 8 9.58 -19.15 1.83
CA VAL A 8 9.20 -20.15 2.85
C VAL A 8 8.03 -19.65 3.70
N ALA A 9 8.03 -18.39 4.15
CA ALA A 9 6.91 -17.83 4.94
C ALA A 9 5.58 -17.84 4.16
N ALA A 10 5.60 -17.62 2.85
CA ALA A 10 4.41 -17.68 2.00
C ALA A 10 3.87 -19.11 1.79
N GLN A 11 4.69 -20.15 2.00
CA GLN A 11 4.36 -21.56 1.78
C GLN A 11 3.98 -22.31 3.06
N LEU A 12 4.11 -21.68 4.23
CA LEU A 12 3.67 -22.26 5.49
C LEU A 12 2.14 -22.33 5.56
N ASP A 13 1.64 -23.42 6.14
CA ASP A 13 0.25 -23.52 6.58
C ASP A 13 -0.07 -22.48 7.67
N ASP A 14 -1.34 -22.33 8.01
CA ASP A 14 -1.78 -21.28 8.94
C ASP A 14 -1.15 -21.43 10.32
N ASP A 15 -1.02 -22.67 10.81
CA ASP A 15 -0.43 -22.95 12.11
C ASP A 15 1.07 -22.67 12.15
N GLY A 16 1.83 -23.12 11.14
CA GLY A 16 3.26 -22.84 11.03
C GLY A 16 3.55 -21.36 10.83
N PHE A 17 2.69 -20.67 10.07
CA PHE A 17 2.78 -19.22 9.89
C PHE A 17 2.50 -18.48 11.20
N GLU A 18 1.47 -18.87 11.95
CA GLU A 18 1.18 -18.28 13.26
C GLU A 18 2.35 -18.44 14.24
N GLN A 19 2.91 -19.64 14.34
CA GLN A 19 4.08 -19.86 15.20
C GLN A 19 5.26 -18.98 14.80
N LEU A 20 5.51 -18.82 13.49
CA LEU A 20 6.56 -17.93 12.97
C LEU A 20 6.33 -16.47 13.38
N VAL A 21 5.09 -15.97 13.24
CA VAL A 21 4.72 -14.60 13.63
C VAL A 21 4.90 -14.40 15.13
N LEU A 22 4.37 -15.32 15.96
CA LEU A 22 4.45 -15.23 17.41
C LEU A 22 5.88 -15.34 17.94
N ALA A 23 6.73 -16.16 17.31
CA ALA A 23 8.14 -16.26 17.68
C ALA A 23 8.92 -14.95 17.42
N ASN A 24 8.49 -14.15 16.44
CA ASN A 24 9.16 -12.93 16.01
C ASN A 24 8.46 -11.63 16.47
N ILE A 25 7.41 -11.74 17.28
CA ILE A 25 6.62 -10.59 17.76
C ILE A 25 7.41 -9.66 18.69
N SER A 26 8.40 -10.20 19.40
CA SER A 26 9.20 -9.44 20.37
C SER A 26 10.47 -8.90 19.71
N PRO A 27 10.72 -7.58 19.75
CA PRO A 27 11.95 -7.00 19.22
C PRO A 27 13.23 -7.58 19.82
N ARG A 28 13.17 -8.11 21.05
CA ARG A 28 14.33 -8.67 21.75
C ARG A 28 14.79 -10.01 21.17
N ASN A 29 13.86 -10.80 20.63
CA ASN A 29 14.12 -12.19 20.22
C ASN A 29 13.87 -12.43 18.71
N ARG A 30 13.43 -11.40 17.97
CA ARG A 30 13.08 -11.53 16.55
C ARG A 30 14.32 -11.64 15.65
N ASP A 31 14.27 -12.50 14.65
CA ASP A 31 15.20 -12.48 13.52
C ASP A 31 14.78 -11.32 12.59
N ALA A 32 15.70 -10.36 12.39
CA ALA A 32 15.44 -9.16 11.59
C ALA A 32 15.06 -9.47 10.13
N HIS A 33 15.63 -10.52 9.54
CA HIS A 33 15.32 -10.92 8.17
C HIS A 33 13.97 -11.63 8.08
N VAL A 34 13.61 -12.43 9.08
CA VAL A 34 12.28 -13.07 9.14
C VAL A 34 11.20 -12.01 9.34
N TRP A 35 11.41 -11.07 10.26
CA TRP A 35 10.47 -9.98 10.48
C TRP A 35 10.30 -9.11 9.24
N ALA A 36 11.39 -8.73 8.58
CA ALA A 36 11.31 -8.00 7.30
C ALA A 36 10.55 -8.78 6.22
N ALA A 37 10.72 -10.11 6.17
CA ALA A 37 9.98 -10.97 5.25
C ALA A 37 8.46 -10.97 5.56
N LEU A 38 8.07 -11.00 6.84
CA LEU A 38 6.67 -10.94 7.27
C LEU A 38 5.98 -9.61 6.94
N LEU A 39 6.76 -8.54 6.80
CA LEU A 39 6.30 -7.19 6.44
C LEU A 39 6.25 -6.93 4.92
N THR A 40 6.61 -7.91 4.08
CA THR A 40 6.51 -7.73 2.63
C THR A 40 5.04 -7.63 2.15
N PRO A 41 4.76 -7.01 0.99
CA PRO A 41 3.40 -6.89 0.46
C PRO A 41 2.63 -8.22 0.38
N ASN A 42 3.34 -9.32 0.11
CA ASN A 42 2.74 -10.65 -0.04
C ASN A 42 2.29 -11.28 1.28
N SER A 43 2.87 -10.89 2.41
CA SER A 43 2.62 -11.53 3.71
C SER A 43 2.02 -10.59 4.74
N ILE A 44 2.17 -9.26 4.59
CA ILE A 44 1.82 -8.28 5.61
C ILE A 44 0.34 -8.33 6.03
N ALA A 45 -0.56 -8.60 5.09
CA ALA A 45 -1.99 -8.77 5.38
C ALA A 45 -2.25 -10.02 6.23
N ARG A 46 -1.59 -11.14 5.90
CA ARG A 46 -1.68 -12.40 6.66
C ARG A 46 -1.08 -12.22 8.06
N THR A 47 0.12 -11.63 8.15
CA THR A 47 0.80 -11.30 9.42
C THR A 47 -0.11 -10.47 10.33
N HIS A 48 -0.74 -9.42 9.78
CA HIS A 48 -1.69 -8.60 10.52
C HIS A 48 -2.89 -9.41 11.02
N ALA A 49 -3.55 -10.19 10.15
CA ALA A 49 -4.72 -10.98 10.51
C ALA A 49 -4.41 -12.01 11.62
N THR A 50 -3.29 -12.72 11.50
CA THR A 50 -2.81 -13.67 12.51
C THR A 50 -2.58 -13.00 13.86
N LEU A 51 -1.96 -11.81 13.86
CA LEU A 51 -1.67 -11.10 15.09
C LEU A 51 -2.92 -10.53 15.77
N VAL A 52 -3.88 -10.03 14.98
CA VAL A 52 -5.20 -9.62 15.48
C VAL A 52 -5.91 -10.82 16.13
N ALA A 53 -5.92 -11.98 15.47
CA ALA A 53 -6.54 -13.18 16.00
C ALA A 53 -5.88 -13.63 17.32
N ALA A 54 -4.56 -13.57 17.41
CA ALA A 54 -3.82 -13.92 18.63
C ALA A 54 -4.12 -12.96 19.79
N VAL A 55 -4.20 -11.64 19.53
CA VAL A 55 -4.59 -10.64 20.54
C VAL A 55 -6.02 -10.89 21.00
N GLN A 56 -6.95 -11.17 20.08
CA GLN A 56 -8.34 -11.46 20.42
C GLN A 56 -8.46 -12.72 21.28
N ARG A 57 -7.75 -13.82 20.93
CA ARG A 57 -7.70 -15.03 21.75
C ARG A 57 -7.18 -14.77 23.16
N ASN A 58 -6.11 -13.96 23.29
CA ASN A 58 -5.58 -13.59 24.60
C ASN A 58 -6.57 -12.74 25.41
N ALA A 59 -7.27 -11.81 24.78
CA ALA A 59 -8.30 -10.99 25.42
C ALA A 59 -9.49 -11.85 25.91
N SER A 60 -9.97 -12.78 25.09
CA SER A 60 -11.02 -13.73 25.47
C SER A 60 -10.60 -14.63 26.64
N ALA A 61 -9.36 -15.14 26.63
CA ALA A 61 -8.83 -15.94 27.74
C ALA A 61 -8.72 -15.13 29.04
N MET A 62 -8.29 -13.86 28.94
CA MET A 62 -8.25 -12.91 30.06
C MET A 62 -9.64 -12.60 30.62
N ALA A 63 -10.64 -12.45 29.77
CA ALA A 63 -12.02 -12.22 30.18
C ALA A 63 -12.61 -13.45 30.89
N ALA A 64 -12.44 -14.64 30.30
CA ALA A 64 -12.96 -15.89 30.85
C ALA A 64 -12.41 -16.19 32.25
N ARG A 65 -11.10 -16.00 32.46
CA ARG A 65 -10.47 -16.28 33.77
C ARG A 65 -10.66 -15.17 34.81
N ARG A 66 -11.22 -14.02 34.44
CA ARG A 66 -11.55 -12.94 35.40
C ARG A 66 -12.73 -13.32 36.29
N GLN A 67 -13.57 -14.25 35.84
CA GLN A 67 -14.77 -14.71 36.54
C GLN A 67 -14.50 -15.91 37.46
N ASP A 68 -13.25 -16.38 37.53
CA ASP A 68 -12.86 -17.56 38.29
C ASP A 68 -12.56 -17.19 39.76
N PRO A 69 -13.24 -17.82 40.75
CA PRO A 69 -13.05 -17.55 42.18
C PRO A 69 -11.62 -17.80 42.69
N GLY A 70 -10.75 -18.48 41.93
CA GLY A 70 -9.33 -18.75 42.26
C GLY A 70 -8.33 -17.62 41.96
N SER A 71 -8.80 -16.39 41.71
CA SER A 71 -7.98 -15.27 41.19
C SER A 71 -6.85 -14.77 42.11
N ASP A 72 -6.79 -15.19 43.37
CA ASP A 72 -5.71 -14.86 44.30
C ASP A 72 -4.56 -15.89 44.33
N ASN A 73 -4.65 -16.97 43.57
CA ASN A 73 -3.58 -17.96 43.48
C ASN A 73 -2.33 -17.36 42.77
N PRO A 74 -1.11 -17.55 43.31
CA PRO A 74 0.16 -17.16 42.67
C PRO A 74 0.27 -17.56 41.19
N THR A 75 -0.28 -18.73 40.83
CA THR A 75 -0.30 -19.25 39.46
C THR A 75 -1.11 -18.37 38.52
N TYR A 76 -2.28 -17.88 38.97
CA TYR A 76 -3.11 -16.96 38.19
C TYR A 76 -2.41 -15.60 38.02
N ARG A 77 -1.79 -15.06 39.07
CA ARG A 77 -1.03 -13.81 38.98
C ARG A 77 0.12 -13.90 37.96
N GLN A 78 0.89 -14.98 37.99
CA GLN A 78 1.96 -15.22 37.02
C GLN A 78 1.45 -15.36 35.58
N TRP A 79 0.33 -16.06 35.39
CA TRP A 79 -0.31 -16.18 34.08
C TRP A 79 -0.82 -14.82 33.58
N ARG A 80 -1.51 -14.06 34.43
CA ARG A 80 -2.05 -12.73 34.10
C ARG A 80 -0.95 -11.77 33.69
N HIS A 81 0.15 -11.74 34.44
CA HIS A 81 1.32 -10.91 34.11
C HIS A 81 1.89 -11.27 32.72
N ARG A 82 2.01 -12.58 32.41
CA ARG A 82 2.45 -13.03 31.08
C ARG A 82 1.47 -12.62 29.98
N ALA A 83 0.17 -12.77 30.19
CA ALA A 83 -0.87 -12.40 29.23
C ALA A 83 -0.91 -10.88 28.97
N GLN A 84 -0.71 -10.05 30.00
CA GLN A 84 -0.59 -8.59 29.86
C GLN A 84 0.68 -8.20 29.09
N ASN A 85 1.81 -8.83 29.40
CA ASN A 85 3.05 -8.58 28.67
C ASN A 85 2.93 -8.98 27.20
N PHE A 86 2.30 -10.13 26.92
CA PHE A 86 1.99 -10.56 25.55
C PHE A 86 1.14 -9.51 24.83
N ALA A 87 0.03 -9.06 25.42
CA ALA A 87 -0.84 -8.05 24.81
C ALA A 87 -0.08 -6.76 24.46
N ARG A 88 0.78 -6.28 25.37
CA ARG A 88 1.62 -5.10 25.14
C ARG A 88 2.58 -5.28 23.97
N ILE A 89 3.27 -6.42 23.90
CA ILE A 89 4.22 -6.71 22.81
C ILE A 89 3.47 -6.86 21.48
N ALA A 90 2.32 -7.54 21.48
CA ALA A 90 1.51 -7.73 20.29
C ALA A 90 0.91 -6.43 19.75
N GLN A 91 0.46 -5.53 20.62
CA GLN A 91 -0.01 -4.21 20.21
C GLN A 91 1.11 -3.35 19.61
N ALA A 92 2.33 -3.43 20.17
CA ALA A 92 3.49 -2.74 19.58
C ALA A 92 3.81 -3.27 18.17
N ALA A 93 3.82 -4.59 18.00
CA ALA A 93 4.02 -5.23 16.70
C ALA A 93 2.90 -4.89 15.69
N LEU A 94 1.62 -4.83 16.12
CA LEU A 94 0.51 -4.37 15.28
C LEU A 94 0.69 -2.93 14.81
N SER A 95 1.17 -2.04 15.70
CA SER A 95 1.46 -0.65 15.33
C SER A 95 2.54 -0.56 14.24
N GLU A 96 3.61 -1.35 14.38
CA GLU A 96 4.68 -1.45 13.38
C GLU A 96 4.16 -1.96 12.04
N ILE A 97 3.39 -3.05 12.05
CA ILE A 97 2.76 -3.61 10.84
C ILE A 97 1.83 -2.58 10.17
N ASN A 98 1.01 -1.86 10.94
CA ASN A 98 0.10 -0.86 10.40
C ASN A 98 0.83 0.36 9.82
N ALA A 99 1.96 0.76 10.40
CA ALA A 99 2.81 1.80 9.83
C ALA A 99 3.37 1.35 8.47
N GLU A 100 3.87 0.12 8.36
CA GLU A 100 4.39 -0.41 7.11
C GLU A 100 3.31 -0.58 6.04
N ARG A 101 2.13 -1.07 6.42
CA ARG A 101 0.97 -1.15 5.50
C ARG A 101 0.63 0.21 4.88
N ARG A 102 0.59 1.28 5.68
CA ARG A 102 0.34 2.64 5.17
C ARG A 102 1.43 3.09 4.20
N THR A 103 2.69 2.75 4.46
CA THR A 103 3.79 3.05 3.52
C THR A 103 3.60 2.34 2.19
N LEU A 104 3.24 1.05 2.22
CA LEU A 104 3.02 0.26 1.01
C LEU A 104 1.81 0.76 0.22
N GLU A 105 0.70 1.08 0.89
CA GLU A 105 -0.50 1.65 0.29
C GLU A 105 -0.18 3.01 -0.37
N ALA A 106 0.52 3.90 0.33
CA ALA A 106 0.93 5.19 -0.22
C ALA A 106 1.88 5.07 -1.42
N ALA A 107 2.76 4.06 -1.44
CA ALA A 107 3.63 3.78 -2.57
C ALA A 107 2.83 3.24 -3.78
N ALA A 108 1.87 2.35 -3.53
CA ALA A 108 0.97 1.81 -4.55
C ALA A 108 0.12 2.91 -5.19
N ASP A 109 -0.45 3.82 -4.37
CA ASP A 109 -1.25 4.95 -4.85
C ASP A 109 -0.42 5.90 -5.72
N LYS A 110 0.79 6.26 -5.30
CA LYS A 110 1.71 7.09 -6.10
C LYS A 110 2.05 6.43 -7.44
N SER A 111 2.32 5.13 -7.43
CA SER A 111 2.63 4.38 -8.66
C SER A 111 1.44 4.32 -9.63
N SER A 112 0.23 4.11 -9.09
CA SER A 112 -1.02 4.08 -9.84
C SER A 112 -1.32 5.45 -10.43
N ALA A 113 -1.23 6.52 -9.63
CA ALA A 113 -1.40 7.89 -10.09
C ALA A 113 -0.42 8.26 -11.21
N ARG A 114 0.85 7.84 -11.10
CA ARG A 114 1.84 8.04 -12.17
C ARG A 114 1.44 7.30 -13.44
N ARG A 115 1.02 6.03 -13.34
CA ARG A 115 0.58 5.23 -14.50
C ARG A 115 -0.65 5.85 -15.19
N TYR A 116 -1.64 6.29 -14.43
CA TYR A 116 -2.83 6.95 -15.00
C TYR A 116 -2.48 8.27 -15.69
N ARG A 117 -1.59 9.08 -15.10
CA ARG A 117 -1.10 10.31 -15.75
C ARG A 117 -0.40 10.01 -17.07
N GLU A 118 0.40 8.94 -17.12
CA GLU A 118 1.08 8.53 -18.36
C GLU A 118 0.08 8.09 -19.44
N GLN A 119 -0.92 7.30 -19.06
CA GLN A 119 -1.99 6.89 -19.99
C GLN A 119 -2.81 8.09 -20.49
N LEU A 120 -3.12 9.05 -19.62
CA LEU A 120 -3.81 10.28 -20.02
C LEU A 120 -2.95 11.13 -20.95
N ARG A 121 -1.64 11.24 -20.73
CA ARG A 121 -0.73 11.92 -21.65
C ARG A 121 -0.69 11.26 -23.02
N HIS A 122 -0.57 9.93 -23.05
CA HIS A 122 -0.60 9.18 -24.30
C HIS A 122 -1.91 9.43 -25.06
N LEU A 123 -3.06 9.35 -24.38
CA LEU A 123 -4.36 9.63 -24.98
C LEU A 123 -4.44 11.07 -25.52
N ALA A 124 -4.00 12.05 -24.73
CA ALA A 124 -3.99 13.45 -25.14
C ALA A 124 -3.11 13.67 -26.39
N SER A 125 -1.94 13.04 -26.43
CA SER A 125 -1.02 13.10 -27.57
C SER A 125 -1.65 12.50 -28.84
N GLU A 126 -2.33 11.36 -28.74
CA GLU A 126 -3.04 10.77 -29.89
C GLU A 126 -4.18 11.68 -30.40
N ILE A 127 -4.93 12.31 -29.51
CA ILE A 127 -5.98 13.27 -29.89
C ILE A 127 -5.38 14.51 -30.57
N ALA A 128 -4.29 15.05 -30.02
CA ALA A 128 -3.59 16.20 -30.61
C ALA A 128 -2.99 15.85 -31.99
N CYS A 129 -2.44 14.63 -32.14
CA CYS A 129 -1.94 14.15 -33.42
C CYS A 129 -3.07 14.00 -34.45
N HIS A 130 -4.25 13.53 -34.03
CA HIS A 130 -5.43 13.49 -34.90
C HIS A 130 -5.82 14.89 -35.37
N GLN A 131 -5.92 15.86 -34.46
CA GLN A 131 -6.21 17.26 -34.79
C GLN A 131 -5.21 17.80 -35.83
N GLN A 132 -3.91 17.66 -35.57
CA GLN A 132 -2.86 18.12 -36.47
C GLN A 132 -2.92 17.44 -37.84
N ARG A 133 -3.22 16.14 -37.90
CA ARG A 133 -3.36 15.40 -39.17
C ARG A 133 -4.57 15.87 -39.97
N SER A 134 -5.70 16.14 -39.33
CA SER A 134 -6.88 16.71 -39.99
C SER A 134 -6.57 18.08 -40.58
N ASP A 135 -5.88 18.94 -39.83
CA ASP A 135 -5.46 20.27 -40.28
C ASP A 135 -4.50 20.19 -41.48
N ILE A 136 -3.46 19.34 -41.41
CA ILE A 136 -2.49 19.14 -42.50
C ILE A 136 -3.16 18.58 -43.76
N ALA A 137 -4.12 17.66 -43.60
CA ALA A 137 -4.84 17.05 -44.70
C ALA A 137 -5.93 17.98 -45.29
N GLY A 138 -6.21 19.12 -44.66
CA GLY A 138 -7.29 20.02 -45.06
C GLY A 138 -8.67 19.37 -44.97
N ILE A 139 -8.83 18.38 -44.09
CA ILE A 139 -10.12 17.71 -43.87
C ILE A 139 -10.98 18.67 -43.06
N ASN A 140 -12.21 18.93 -43.53
CA ASN A 140 -13.19 19.65 -42.72
C ASN A 140 -13.69 18.72 -41.60
N PRO A 141 -13.36 18.98 -40.32
CA PRO A 141 -13.69 18.08 -39.22
C PRO A 141 -15.20 18.06 -38.97
N GLU A 142 -15.70 16.95 -38.45
CA GLU A 142 -17.09 16.87 -38.01
C GLU A 142 -17.25 17.46 -36.60
N ASP A 143 -18.48 17.76 -36.20
CA ASP A 143 -18.77 18.29 -34.86
C ASP A 143 -18.23 17.38 -33.73
N HIS A 144 -18.19 16.06 -33.97
CA HIS A 144 -17.67 15.10 -32.99
C HIS A 144 -16.14 15.15 -32.87
N ASP A 145 -15.41 15.55 -33.92
CA ASP A 145 -13.97 15.79 -33.87
C ASP A 145 -13.68 17.03 -33.03
N HIS A 146 -14.42 18.11 -33.25
CA HIS A 146 -14.31 19.33 -32.44
C HIS A 146 -14.62 19.06 -30.96
N GLN A 147 -15.65 18.26 -30.67
CA GLN A 147 -15.96 17.84 -29.30
C GLN A 147 -14.81 17.05 -28.67
N LEU A 148 -14.20 16.12 -29.42
CA LEU A 148 -13.05 15.35 -28.97
C LEU A 148 -11.84 16.25 -28.70
N TRP A 149 -11.54 17.22 -29.55
CA TRP A 149 -10.41 18.13 -29.37
C TRP A 149 -10.62 19.09 -28.20
N ASN A 150 -11.87 19.50 -27.95
CA ASN A 150 -12.22 20.32 -26.79
C ASN A 150 -11.99 19.56 -25.45
N VAL A 151 -11.89 18.22 -25.46
CA VAL A 151 -11.48 17.45 -24.28
C VAL A 151 -10.07 17.86 -23.80
N LEU A 152 -9.19 18.26 -24.72
CA LEU A 152 -7.83 18.68 -24.39
C LEU A 152 -7.80 19.97 -23.55
N ASP A 153 -8.75 20.87 -23.77
CA ASP A 153 -8.85 22.16 -23.06
C ASP A 153 -9.70 22.06 -21.78
N THR A 154 -10.56 21.06 -21.68
CA THR A 154 -11.52 20.92 -20.56
C THR A 154 -11.04 20.00 -19.45
N ILE A 155 -10.32 18.91 -19.78
CA ILE A 155 -9.77 18.02 -18.75
C ILE A 155 -8.50 18.63 -18.17
N SER A 156 -8.52 18.86 -16.86
CA SER A 156 -7.36 19.33 -16.10
C SER A 156 -6.87 18.26 -15.13
N ILE A 157 -5.55 18.09 -15.05
CA ILE A 157 -4.91 17.19 -14.08
C ILE A 157 -3.95 17.96 -13.16
N PRO A 158 -3.76 17.51 -11.91
CA PRO A 158 -2.74 18.10 -11.05
C PRO A 158 -1.34 17.84 -11.61
N HIS A 159 -0.58 18.91 -11.86
CA HIS A 159 0.79 18.90 -12.38
C HIS A 159 1.71 19.81 -11.55
N GLY A 160 3.00 19.47 -11.48
CA GLY A 160 3.99 20.19 -10.69
C GLY A 160 3.95 19.92 -9.17
N PRO A 161 4.91 20.49 -8.41
CA PRO A 161 5.04 20.29 -6.96
C PRO A 161 3.84 20.83 -6.18
N GLU A 162 3.22 21.91 -6.66
CA GLU A 162 2.04 22.55 -6.05
C GLU A 162 0.72 21.91 -6.48
N SER A 163 0.76 20.83 -7.29
CA SER A 163 -0.44 20.14 -7.79
C SER A 163 -1.42 21.08 -8.51
N THR A 164 -0.89 22.07 -9.24
CA THR A 164 -1.68 23.04 -9.98
C THR A 164 -2.51 22.33 -11.06
N PRO A 165 -3.81 22.62 -11.20
CA PRO A 165 -4.61 22.10 -12.30
C PRO A 165 -4.05 22.62 -13.63
N THR A 166 -3.64 21.70 -14.51
CA THR A 166 -3.12 21.99 -15.85
C THR A 166 -3.94 21.23 -16.88
N THR A 167 -4.38 21.90 -17.95
CA THR A 167 -5.15 21.25 -19.02
C THR A 167 -4.29 20.21 -19.74
N LEU A 168 -4.91 19.26 -20.43
CA LEU A 168 -4.16 18.28 -21.22
C LEU A 168 -3.38 18.95 -22.36
N ARG A 169 -3.92 20.04 -22.94
CA ARG A 169 -3.21 20.83 -23.95
C ARG A 169 -1.96 21.50 -23.37
N ASP A 170 -2.10 22.26 -22.29
CA ASP A 170 -0.95 22.93 -21.65
C ASP A 170 0.12 21.93 -21.16
N LEU A 171 -0.33 20.73 -20.75
CA LEU A 171 0.56 19.65 -20.32
C LEU A 171 1.42 19.12 -21.48
N LEU A 172 0.85 18.97 -22.68
CA LEU A 172 1.60 18.54 -23.86
C LEU A 172 2.62 19.61 -24.26
N ASP A 173 2.20 20.88 -24.29
CA ASP A 173 3.07 22.01 -24.64
C ASP A 173 4.26 22.17 -23.67
N ASP A 174 4.08 21.92 -22.37
CA ASP A 174 5.18 21.91 -21.38
C ASP A 174 6.14 20.73 -21.61
N THR A 175 5.64 19.56 -22.04
CA THR A 175 6.53 18.41 -22.32
C THR A 175 7.37 18.60 -23.57
N GLU A 176 6.80 19.16 -24.64
CA GLU A 176 7.52 19.43 -25.89
C GLU A 176 8.66 20.45 -25.65
N ARG A 177 8.38 21.54 -24.92
CA ARG A 177 9.38 22.55 -24.53
C ARG A 177 10.55 21.97 -23.70
N ARG A 178 10.31 20.95 -22.88
CA ARG A 178 11.36 20.28 -22.09
C ARG A 178 12.21 19.32 -22.91
N GLN A 179 11.65 18.72 -23.96
CA GLN A 179 12.40 17.86 -24.87
C GLN A 179 13.33 18.67 -25.78
N GLU A 180 12.89 19.84 -26.25
CA GLU A 180 13.70 20.76 -27.07
C GLU A 180 14.89 21.37 -26.32
N THR A 181 14.81 21.47 -24.98
CA THR A 181 15.88 22.03 -24.13
C THR A 181 16.90 20.99 -23.64
N SER A 182 16.65 19.69 -23.87
CA SER A 182 17.54 18.59 -23.48
C SER A 182 18.30 17.96 -24.67
N ALA A 183 18.11 18.49 -25.88
CA ALA A 183 18.82 18.11 -27.11
C ALA A 183 19.92 19.13 -27.44
#